data_AF-A0A534D235-F1
#
_entry.id   AF-A0A534D235-F1
#
_cell.length_a   1.000
_cell.length_b   1.000
_cell.length_c   1.000
_cell.angle_alpha   90.00
_cell.angle_beta   90.00
_cell.angle_gamma   90.00
#
_symmetry.space_group_name_H-M   'P 1'
#
loop_
_entity.id
_entity.type
_entity.pdbx_description
1 polymer ?
#
loop_
_entity_poly.entity_id
_entity_poly.type
_entity_poly.pdbx_seq_one_letter_code
_entity_poly.pdbx_strand_id
1 'polypeptide(L)'
;MFRLIRLAWVPVAFMLGACDVQVHDETPAEYPANNDIGMYEIKATVTRDALVTPGSVFLFALGNNQRIPLSQEGSEWHGLYSVRCQDSFPLQILAEWKLQGLSVRHKLVPPQPRQIKLLEPSLSYSASFDSSGKPPKGGWVGSVQYRFVTVPSAQITAAHIEPSSEAPADVKAAKAISVVTPLPVVAGCGDLAEIR
;
A
#
# COMPACT_ATOMS: atom_id res chain seq x y z
N MET A 1 -5.79 27.70 -63.75
CA MET A 1 -5.26 28.78 -62.89
C MET A 1 -6.01 28.76 -61.57
N PHE A 2 -5.46 28.16 -60.51
CA PHE A 2 -5.77 28.53 -59.12
C PHE A 2 -4.53 28.24 -58.28
N ARG A 3 -4.15 29.24 -57.47
CA ARG A 3 -2.86 29.43 -56.80
C ARG A 3 -2.72 28.58 -55.54
N LEU A 4 -1.45 28.30 -55.21
CA LEU A 4 -0.95 27.76 -53.95
C LEU A 4 -1.55 28.42 -52.69
N ILE A 5 -1.82 27.60 -51.67
CA ILE A 5 -1.50 27.93 -50.27
C ILE A 5 -0.81 26.71 -49.67
N ARG A 6 0.53 26.74 -49.62
CA ARG A 6 1.33 25.88 -48.76
C ARG A 6 1.14 26.38 -47.33
N LEU A 7 0.37 25.67 -46.51
CA LEU A 7 0.38 25.91 -45.07
C LEU A 7 1.70 25.39 -44.51
N ALA A 8 2.56 26.32 -44.10
CA ALA A 8 3.75 26.04 -43.35
C ALA A 8 3.37 25.29 -42.06
N TRP A 9 3.88 24.08 -41.90
CA TRP A 9 3.99 23.45 -40.60
C TRP A 9 4.92 24.31 -39.75
N VAL A 10 4.32 25.08 -38.84
CA VAL A 10 5.03 25.77 -37.76
C VAL A 10 5.67 24.69 -36.90
N PRO A 11 6.98 24.74 -36.63
CA PRO A 11 7.62 23.80 -35.73
C PRO A 11 7.03 24.02 -34.33
N VAL A 12 6.37 23.00 -33.81
CA VAL A 12 6.00 22.95 -32.39
C VAL A 12 7.28 23.10 -31.59
N ALA A 13 7.27 24.09 -30.71
CA ALA A 13 8.38 24.54 -29.90
C ALA A 13 9.17 23.37 -29.30
N PHE A 14 10.47 23.32 -29.59
CA PHE A 14 11.45 22.70 -28.69
C PHE A 14 11.32 23.42 -27.35
N MET A 15 10.65 22.79 -26.39
CA MET A 15 10.70 23.21 -24.99
C MET A 15 12.17 23.16 -24.57
N LEU A 16 12.77 24.33 -24.40
CA LEU A 16 14.06 24.54 -23.74
C LEU A 16 13.91 24.22 -22.24
N GLY A 17 13.71 22.95 -21.90
CA GLY A 17 13.88 22.43 -20.55
C GLY A 17 15.20 21.68 -20.51
N ALA A 18 16.31 22.38 -20.29
CA ALA A 18 17.66 21.82 -20.38
C ALA A 18 18.42 21.86 -19.03
N CYS A 19 17.72 21.94 -17.90
CA CYS A 19 18.30 22.12 -16.56
C CYS A 19 17.58 21.35 -15.45
N ASP A 20 16.74 20.37 -15.75
CA ASP A 20 15.83 19.76 -14.77
C ASP A 20 16.08 18.25 -14.60
N VAL A 21 15.50 17.73 -13.52
CA VAL A 21 15.37 16.30 -13.26
C VAL A 21 13.91 15.93 -13.50
N GLN A 22 13.70 14.95 -14.38
CA GLN A 22 12.39 14.37 -14.63
C GLN A 22 12.26 13.09 -13.81
N VAL A 23 11.52 13.18 -12.71
CA VAL A 23 11.15 12.02 -11.89
C VAL A 23 9.84 11.45 -12.42
N HIS A 24 9.81 10.15 -12.61
CA HIS A 24 8.61 9.39 -12.92
C HIS A 24 8.32 8.51 -11.71
N ASP A 25 7.18 8.76 -11.06
CA ASP A 25 6.69 7.92 -9.98
C ASP A 25 6.07 6.66 -10.59
N GLU A 26 6.68 5.51 -10.31
CA GLU A 26 6.25 4.20 -10.79
C GLU A 26 5.55 3.39 -9.70
N THR A 27 5.31 4.00 -8.54
CA THR A 27 4.65 3.33 -7.42
C THR A 27 3.20 3.00 -7.82
N PRO A 28 2.74 1.75 -7.69
CA PRO A 28 1.34 1.39 -7.80
C PRO A 28 0.40 2.34 -7.04
N ALA A 29 -0.77 2.62 -7.62
CA ALA A 29 -1.81 3.39 -6.91
C ALA A 29 -2.44 2.59 -5.76
N GLU A 30 -2.30 1.26 -5.79
CA GLU A 30 -2.94 0.34 -4.86
C GLU A 30 -1.99 -0.81 -4.53
N TYR A 31 -1.94 -1.21 -3.26
CA TYR A 31 -1.24 -2.41 -2.77
C TYR A 31 -2.22 -3.34 -2.08
N PRO A 32 -2.02 -4.67 -2.15
CA PRO A 32 -2.61 -5.57 -1.16
C PRO A 32 -2.11 -5.18 0.23
N ALA A 33 -3.03 -4.94 1.17
CA ALA A 33 -2.69 -4.56 2.53
C ALA A 33 -1.94 -5.71 3.22
N ASN A 34 -0.68 -5.46 3.62
CA ASN A 34 0.08 -6.35 4.49
C ASN A 34 0.07 -5.78 5.90
N ASN A 35 -0.87 -6.27 6.71
CA ASN A 35 -1.05 -5.80 8.07
C ASN A 35 0.03 -6.30 9.03
N ASP A 36 0.82 -7.32 8.67
CA ASP A 36 1.85 -7.91 9.55
C ASP A 36 3.11 -7.05 9.57
N ILE A 37 3.54 -6.63 8.38
CA ILE A 37 4.82 -5.96 8.19
C ILE A 37 4.59 -4.45 7.99
N GLY A 38 3.53 -4.07 7.26
CA GLY A 38 3.18 -2.67 7.02
C GLY A 38 4.28 -1.89 6.29
N MET A 39 5.02 -2.56 5.39
CA MET A 39 6.06 -1.95 4.58
C MET A 39 5.70 -2.11 3.12
N TYR A 40 5.63 -0.99 2.39
CA TYR A 40 5.22 -0.94 1.00
C TYR A 40 6.33 -0.33 0.16
N GLU A 41 6.64 -0.96 -0.97
CA GLU A 41 7.69 -0.47 -1.85
C GLU A 41 7.28 0.86 -2.48
N ILE A 42 8.23 1.79 -2.63
CA ILE A 42 8.08 3.02 -3.42
C ILE A 42 9.06 2.93 -4.56
N LYS A 43 8.58 3.19 -5.77
CA LYS A 43 9.37 3.06 -6.98
C LYS A 43 9.36 4.35 -7.80
N ALA A 44 10.52 4.74 -8.29
CA ALA A 44 10.64 5.84 -9.23
C ALA A 44 11.78 5.64 -10.22
N THR A 45 11.66 6.29 -11.38
CA THR A 45 12.75 6.43 -12.34
C THR A 45 13.10 7.88 -12.56
N VAL A 46 14.36 8.12 -12.93
CA VAL A 46 14.90 9.47 -13.12
C VAL A 46 15.54 9.61 -14.48
N THR A 47 15.13 10.64 -15.21
CA THR A 47 15.87 11.17 -16.35
C THR A 47 16.48 12.52 -15.97
N ARG A 48 17.74 12.76 -16.36
CA ARG A 48 18.49 13.97 -16.01
C ARG A 48 19.01 14.68 -17.25
N ASP A 49 18.98 16.00 -17.22
CA ASP A 49 19.58 16.83 -18.26
C ASP A 49 21.12 16.92 -18.12
N ALA A 50 21.78 17.34 -19.21
CA ALA A 50 23.24 17.44 -19.28
C ALA A 50 23.87 18.40 -18.25
N LEU A 51 23.11 19.40 -17.77
CA LEU A 51 23.57 20.39 -16.78
C LEU A 51 23.46 19.92 -15.33
N VAL A 52 22.84 18.76 -15.08
CA VAL A 52 22.77 18.14 -13.75
C VAL A 52 24.13 17.50 -13.44
N THR A 53 24.71 17.84 -12.29
CA THR A 53 25.97 17.24 -11.83
C THR A 53 25.81 15.72 -11.72
N PRO A 54 26.66 14.91 -12.38
CA PRO A 54 26.59 13.45 -12.27
C PRO A 54 26.67 12.97 -10.82
N GLY A 55 25.81 12.01 -10.48
CA GLY A 55 25.75 11.43 -9.11
C GLY A 55 25.20 12.36 -8.02
N SER A 56 24.63 13.52 -8.39
CA SER A 56 24.11 14.49 -7.41
C SER A 56 22.61 14.42 -7.17
N VAL A 57 21.90 13.50 -7.84
CA VAL A 57 20.45 13.34 -7.67
C VAL A 57 20.19 12.46 -6.45
N PHE A 58 19.31 12.92 -5.57
CA PHE A 58 18.81 12.17 -4.43
C PHE A 58 17.29 12.23 -4.44
N LEU A 59 16.64 11.08 -4.22
CA LEU A 59 15.18 11.01 -4.09
C LEU A 59 14.79 10.68 -2.65
N PHE A 60 13.69 11.28 -2.21
CA PHE A 60 13.07 10.98 -0.92
C PHE A 60 11.57 10.78 -1.10
N ALA A 61 11.02 9.70 -0.56
CA ALA A 61 9.57 9.55 -0.39
C ALA A 61 9.11 10.34 0.84
N LEU A 62 8.04 11.10 0.69
CA LEU A 62 7.41 11.93 1.71
C LEU A 62 5.97 11.49 1.94
N GLY A 63 5.54 11.50 3.19
CA GLY A 63 4.16 11.28 3.62
C GLY A 63 4.10 11.00 5.11
N ASN A 64 2.95 11.17 5.78
CA ASN A 64 2.75 10.79 7.19
C ASN A 64 3.92 11.21 8.14
N ASN A 65 4.47 12.42 7.93
CA ASN A 65 5.65 12.94 8.64
C ASN A 65 6.95 12.11 8.50
N GLN A 66 6.99 11.18 7.55
CA GLN A 66 8.16 10.42 7.16
C GLN A 66 8.86 11.08 5.97
N ARG A 67 10.20 11.02 5.97
CA ARG A 67 11.07 11.33 4.84
C ARG A 67 12.03 10.16 4.67
N ILE A 68 11.84 9.38 3.62
CA ILE A 68 12.55 8.11 3.43
C ILE A 68 13.47 8.26 2.21
N PRO A 69 14.80 8.10 2.35
CA PRO A 69 15.69 8.12 1.21
C PRO A 69 15.42 6.91 0.32
N LEU A 70 15.37 7.13 -1.00
CA LEU A 70 15.32 6.03 -1.97
C LEU A 70 16.75 5.64 -2.34
N SER A 71 16.98 4.33 -2.49
CA SER A 71 18.22 3.73 -2.95
C SER A 71 18.17 3.53 -4.46
N GLN A 72 19.27 3.83 -5.15
CA GLN A 72 19.37 3.65 -6.59
C GLN A 72 19.86 2.24 -6.93
N GLU A 73 19.10 1.52 -7.75
CA GLU A 73 19.47 0.23 -8.35
C GLU A 73 19.37 0.34 -9.88
N GLY A 74 20.51 0.60 -10.53
CA GLY A 74 20.54 0.89 -11.96
C GLY A 74 19.83 2.20 -12.31
N SER A 75 18.78 2.13 -13.12
CA SER A 75 17.92 3.28 -13.49
C SER A 75 16.76 3.50 -12.52
N GLU A 76 16.49 2.54 -11.64
CA GLU A 76 15.35 2.54 -10.74
C GLU A 76 15.76 2.99 -9.34
N TRP A 77 14.81 3.58 -8.64
CA TRP A 77 14.95 4.04 -7.27
C TRP A 77 13.89 3.37 -6.41
N HIS A 78 14.33 2.76 -5.32
CA HIS A 78 13.50 1.94 -4.44
C HIS A 78 13.59 2.41 -3.00
N GLY A 79 12.49 2.31 -2.27
CA GLY A 79 12.47 2.52 -0.83
C GLY A 79 11.31 1.78 -0.21
N LEU A 80 11.40 1.50 1.09
CA LEU A 80 10.31 0.88 1.84
C LEU A 80 9.64 1.93 2.71
N TYR A 81 8.34 2.11 2.50
CA TYR A 81 7.51 3.07 3.18
C TYR A 81 6.64 2.37 4.24
N SER A 82 6.74 2.83 5.49
CA SER A 82 6.08 2.17 6.62
C SER A 82 4.69 2.73 6.86
N VAL A 83 3.67 1.91 6.62
CA VAL A 83 2.26 2.21 6.86
C VAL A 83 1.68 1.12 7.73
N ARG A 84 1.21 1.50 8.90
CA ARG A 84 0.48 0.61 9.80
C ARG A 84 -0.90 1.19 10.03
N CYS A 85 -1.90 0.32 10.08
CA CYS A 85 -3.24 0.69 10.59
C CYS A 85 -3.95 1.76 9.76
N GLN A 86 -3.69 1.82 8.46
CA GLN A 86 -4.31 2.79 7.56
C GLN A 86 -4.76 2.04 6.32
N ASP A 87 -5.86 2.51 5.74
CA ASP A 87 -6.40 2.04 4.46
C ASP A 87 -5.70 2.70 3.26
N SER A 88 -4.87 3.70 3.53
CA SER A 88 -4.19 4.50 2.53
C SER A 88 -3.05 5.32 3.14
N PHE A 89 -2.13 5.78 2.28
CA PHE A 89 -1.08 6.72 2.70
C PHE A 89 -0.80 7.77 1.63
N PRO A 90 -0.50 9.02 2.02
CA PRO A 90 -0.11 10.06 1.08
C PRO A 90 1.33 9.82 0.62
N LEU A 91 1.58 9.95 -0.68
CA LEU A 91 2.91 9.84 -1.27
C LEU A 91 3.24 11.09 -2.09
N GLN A 92 4.43 11.63 -1.84
CA GLN A 92 5.15 12.54 -2.74
C GLN A 92 6.62 12.14 -2.83
N ILE A 93 7.24 12.37 -3.97
CA ILE A 93 8.66 12.17 -4.16
C ILE A 93 9.34 13.54 -4.25
N LEU A 94 10.26 13.80 -3.33
CA LEU A 94 11.16 14.93 -3.36
C LEU A 94 12.44 14.53 -4.09
N ALA A 95 12.68 15.13 -5.24
CA ALA A 95 13.99 15.11 -5.88
C ALA A 95 14.82 16.30 -5.41
N GLU A 96 16.08 16.06 -5.06
CA GLU A 96 17.10 17.08 -4.81
C GLU A 96 18.30 16.82 -5.75
N TRP A 97 18.83 17.86 -6.39
CA TRP A 97 20.00 17.72 -7.26
C TRP A 97 20.86 18.99 -7.30
N LYS A 98 22.10 18.85 -7.78
CA LYS A 98 23.01 19.99 -8.01
C LYS A 98 23.15 20.29 -9.50
N LEU A 99 23.17 21.58 -9.81
CA LEU A 99 23.58 22.07 -11.13
C LEU A 99 25.09 22.33 -11.13
N GLN A 100 25.75 22.10 -12.26
CA GLN A 100 27.19 22.32 -12.39
C GLN A 100 27.57 23.77 -12.01
N GLY A 101 28.24 23.94 -10.86
CA GLY A 101 28.80 25.21 -10.39
C GLY A 101 27.80 26.26 -9.88
N LEU A 102 26.52 25.91 -9.63
CA LEU A 102 25.47 26.93 -9.44
C LEU A 102 24.68 26.83 -8.13
N SER A 103 23.90 25.77 -7.92
CA SER A 103 22.95 25.69 -6.80
C SER A 103 22.35 24.28 -6.62
N VAL A 104 21.84 24.01 -5.42
CA VAL A 104 20.96 22.87 -5.15
C VAL A 104 19.55 23.23 -5.59
N ARG A 105 18.91 22.36 -6.34
CA ARG A 105 17.52 22.45 -6.75
C ARG A 105 16.73 21.31 -6.14
N HIS A 106 15.44 21.52 -5.98
CA HIS A 106 14.52 20.48 -5.53
C HIS A 106 13.18 20.58 -6.24
N LYS A 107 12.45 19.46 -6.29
CA LYS A 107 11.13 19.36 -6.91
C LYS A 107 10.31 18.28 -6.24
N LEU A 108 9.02 18.54 -6.07
CA LEU A 108 8.04 17.58 -5.61
C LEU A 108 7.30 16.97 -6.80
N VAL A 109 7.22 15.64 -6.82
CA VAL A 109 6.52 14.88 -7.85
C VAL A 109 5.66 13.81 -7.18
N PRO A 110 4.32 13.82 -7.37
CA PRO A 110 3.53 14.93 -7.92
C PRO A 110 3.55 16.19 -7.00
N PRO A 111 3.17 17.38 -7.50
CA PRO A 111 3.17 18.62 -6.72
C PRO A 111 2.28 18.58 -5.47
N GLN A 112 1.22 17.77 -5.49
CA GLN A 112 0.36 17.48 -4.35
C GLN A 112 0.45 16.00 -3.99
N PRO A 113 0.32 15.61 -2.71
CA PRO A 113 0.36 14.21 -2.33
C PRO A 113 -0.77 13.44 -2.99
N ARG A 114 -0.44 12.31 -3.61
CA ARG A 114 -1.45 11.35 -4.08
C ARG A 114 -1.64 10.28 -3.02
N GLN A 115 -2.88 9.79 -2.89
CA GLN A 115 -3.18 8.72 -1.95
C GLN A 115 -2.92 7.37 -2.61
N ILE A 116 -2.12 6.54 -1.95
CA ILE A 116 -1.91 5.14 -2.29
C ILE A 116 -2.86 4.32 -1.43
N LYS A 117 -3.70 3.48 -2.05
CA LYS A 117 -4.67 2.66 -1.30
C LYS A 117 -4.07 1.32 -0.90
N LEU A 118 -4.48 0.85 0.26
CA LEU A 118 -4.17 -0.48 0.77
C LEU A 118 -5.45 -1.31 0.70
N LEU A 119 -5.52 -2.20 -0.29
CA LEU A 119 -6.65 -3.08 -0.54
C LEU A 119 -6.63 -4.23 0.46
N GLU A 120 -7.64 -4.28 1.32
CA GLU A 120 -7.79 -5.38 2.25
C GLU A 120 -8.10 -6.69 1.50
N PRO A 121 -7.40 -7.80 1.83
CA PRO A 121 -7.81 -9.10 1.34
C PRO A 121 -9.19 -9.46 1.92
N SER A 122 -10.00 -10.18 1.15
CA SER A 122 -11.32 -10.64 1.60
C SER A 122 -11.20 -11.43 2.90
N LEU A 123 -12.02 -11.09 3.90
CA LEU A 123 -12.01 -11.63 5.27
C LEU A 123 -12.45 -13.11 5.38
N SER A 124 -12.51 -13.85 4.28
CA SER A 124 -12.80 -15.28 4.29
C SER A 124 -11.55 -16.05 4.72
N TYR A 125 -11.35 -16.20 6.02
CA TYR A 125 -10.36 -17.13 6.55
C TYR A 125 -11.03 -18.46 6.90
N SER A 126 -10.55 -19.53 6.26
CA SER A 126 -11.00 -20.89 6.54
C SER A 126 -9.96 -21.56 7.44
N ALA A 127 -10.35 -21.87 8.68
CA ALA A 127 -9.56 -22.73 9.55
C ALA A 127 -10.05 -24.17 9.42
N SER A 128 -9.16 -25.09 9.06
CA SER A 128 -9.47 -26.53 9.05
C SER A 128 -8.91 -27.19 10.31
N PHE A 129 -9.71 -28.04 10.95
CA PHE A 129 -9.24 -28.97 11.97
C PHE A 129 -9.43 -30.40 11.44
N ASP A 130 -8.41 -31.24 11.62
CA ASP A 130 -8.53 -32.66 11.27
C ASP A 130 -9.38 -33.37 12.34
N SER A 131 -10.61 -33.74 11.96
CA SER A 131 -11.53 -34.49 12.81
C SER A 131 -11.64 -35.96 12.43
N SER A 132 -10.71 -36.50 11.62
CA SER A 132 -10.76 -37.89 11.12
C SER A 132 -10.57 -38.95 12.22
N GLY A 133 -10.16 -38.55 13.43
CA GLY A 133 -9.98 -39.42 14.59
C GLY A 133 -11.23 -39.65 15.45
N LYS A 134 -11.13 -40.53 16.46
CA LYS A 134 -12.18 -40.67 17.48
C LYS A 134 -12.30 -39.36 18.29
N PRO A 135 -13.51 -38.82 18.51
CA PRO A 135 -13.67 -37.61 19.29
C PRO A 135 -13.22 -37.85 20.75
N PRO A 136 -12.36 -36.98 21.31
CA PRO A 136 -12.02 -37.06 22.73
C PRO A 136 -13.27 -36.81 23.60
N LYS A 137 -13.24 -37.28 24.86
CA LYS A 137 -14.32 -36.98 25.82
C LYS A 137 -14.41 -35.46 25.99
N GLY A 138 -15.54 -34.87 25.58
CA GLY A 138 -15.74 -33.41 25.58
C GLY A 138 -15.74 -32.77 24.20
N GLY A 139 -15.50 -33.54 23.13
CA GLY A 139 -15.51 -33.04 21.75
C GLY A 139 -14.17 -32.43 21.34
N TRP A 140 -14.08 -32.05 20.06
CA TRP A 140 -12.90 -31.38 19.52
C TRP A 140 -12.85 -29.93 20.00
N VAL A 141 -11.74 -29.54 20.62
CA VAL A 141 -11.48 -28.16 21.02
C VAL A 141 -10.62 -27.52 19.93
N GLY A 142 -11.15 -26.49 19.28
CA GLY A 142 -10.43 -25.67 18.31
C GLY A 142 -10.44 -24.21 18.74
N SER A 143 -9.37 -23.50 18.43
CA SER A 143 -9.32 -22.04 18.49
C SER A 143 -9.14 -21.52 17.08
N VAL A 144 -9.91 -20.50 16.69
CA VAL A 144 -9.65 -19.81 15.43
C VAL A 144 -9.08 -18.44 15.71
N GLN A 145 -7.87 -18.22 15.22
CA GLN A 145 -7.23 -16.91 15.26
C GLN A 145 -7.60 -16.18 13.98
N TYR A 146 -8.30 -15.06 14.12
CA TYR A 146 -8.64 -14.18 13.02
C TYR A 146 -7.95 -12.84 13.22
N ARG A 147 -7.46 -12.28 12.12
CA ARG A 147 -7.03 -10.89 12.03
C ARG A 147 -8.04 -10.16 11.15
N PHE A 148 -8.64 -9.11 11.67
CA PHE A 148 -9.53 -8.22 10.93
C PHE A 148 -9.01 -6.79 11.07
N VAL A 149 -9.12 -6.01 10.00
CA VAL A 149 -8.72 -4.60 10.04
C VAL A 149 -9.86 -3.81 10.65
N THR A 150 -9.49 -2.88 11.52
CA THR A 150 -10.45 -1.95 12.10
C THR A 150 -9.94 -0.53 11.98
N VAL A 151 -10.88 0.41 11.85
CA VAL A 151 -10.57 1.83 12.03
C VAL A 151 -10.06 2.08 13.46
N PRO A 152 -9.26 3.13 13.70
CA PRO A 152 -8.84 3.50 15.05
C PRO A 152 -10.05 3.56 16.00
N SER A 153 -9.93 2.91 17.16
CA SER A 153 -10.98 2.86 18.19
C SER A 153 -12.27 2.14 17.77
N ALA A 154 -12.20 1.19 16.83
CA ALA A 154 -13.35 0.36 16.52
C ALA A 154 -13.84 -0.42 17.75
N GLN A 155 -15.16 -0.52 17.82
CA GLN A 155 -15.88 -1.19 18.89
C GLN A 155 -16.43 -2.50 18.34
N ILE A 156 -15.89 -3.62 18.82
CA ILE A 156 -16.33 -4.95 18.41
C ILE A 156 -17.42 -5.39 19.38
N THR A 157 -18.61 -5.72 18.85
CA THR A 157 -19.79 -6.09 19.64
C THR A 157 -20.25 -7.53 19.42
N ALA A 158 -19.86 -8.17 18.33
CA ALA A 158 -20.20 -9.56 18.02
C ALA A 158 -19.21 -10.22 17.06
N ALA A 159 -19.12 -11.54 17.12
CA ALA A 159 -18.42 -12.40 16.16
C ALA A 159 -19.30 -13.59 15.77
N HIS A 160 -19.25 -14.00 14.49
CA HIS A 160 -20.03 -15.11 13.95
C HIS A 160 -19.13 -16.07 13.16
N ILE A 161 -19.28 -17.37 13.37
CA ILE A 161 -18.50 -18.44 12.74
C ILE A 161 -19.45 -19.45 12.10
N GLU A 162 -19.31 -19.64 10.79
CA GLU A 162 -20.08 -20.63 10.02
C GLU A 162 -19.27 -21.92 9.81
N PRO A 163 -19.85 -23.10 10.08
CA PRO A 163 -19.18 -24.36 9.79
C PRO A 163 -19.14 -24.63 8.28
N SER A 164 -18.04 -25.21 7.80
CA SER A 164 -17.86 -25.63 6.41
C SER A 164 -17.44 -27.11 6.34
N SER A 165 -18.08 -27.88 5.46
CA SER A 165 -17.79 -29.29 5.19
C SER A 165 -18.21 -29.65 3.77
N GLU A 166 -17.54 -30.61 3.14
CA GLU A 166 -17.95 -31.20 1.85
C GLU A 166 -19.27 -31.97 1.97
N ALA A 167 -19.66 -32.40 3.18
CA ALA A 167 -20.93 -33.06 3.46
C ALA A 167 -21.95 -32.07 4.08
N PRO A 168 -23.07 -31.75 3.39
CA PRO A 168 -24.07 -30.81 3.91
C PRO A 168 -24.74 -31.24 5.23
N ALA A 169 -24.78 -32.55 5.50
CA ALA A 169 -25.32 -33.09 6.75
C ALA A 169 -24.48 -32.66 7.97
N ASP A 170 -23.15 -32.55 7.80
CA ASP A 170 -22.24 -32.18 8.88
C ASP A 170 -22.37 -30.69 9.22
N VAL A 171 -22.53 -29.83 8.20
CA VAL A 171 -22.80 -28.39 8.39
C VAL A 171 -24.09 -28.18 9.18
N LYS A 172 -25.15 -28.92 8.82
CA LYS A 172 -26.44 -28.87 9.52
C LYS A 172 -26.35 -29.35 10.97
N ALA A 173 -25.49 -30.34 11.25
CA ALA A 173 -25.26 -30.86 12.59
C ALA A 173 -24.41 -29.91 13.45
N ALA A 174 -23.41 -29.25 12.87
CA ALA A 174 -22.43 -28.43 13.59
C ALA A 174 -23.02 -27.15 14.19
N LYS A 175 -24.05 -26.55 13.55
CA LYS A 175 -24.66 -25.24 13.89
C LYS A 175 -23.63 -24.10 13.91
N ALA A 176 -24.07 -22.88 13.57
CA ALA A 176 -23.19 -21.71 13.63
C ALA A 176 -22.91 -21.32 15.09
N ILE A 177 -21.71 -20.78 15.34
CA ILE A 177 -21.29 -20.27 16.64
C ILE A 177 -21.34 -18.74 16.59
N SER A 178 -21.97 -18.13 17.58
CA SER A 178 -22.01 -16.67 17.74
C SER A 178 -21.57 -16.27 19.14
N VAL A 179 -20.66 -15.30 19.24
CA VAL A 179 -20.21 -14.70 20.50
C VAL A 179 -20.66 -13.25 20.52
N VAL A 180 -21.34 -12.85 21.58
CA VAL A 180 -21.84 -11.47 21.79
C VAL A 180 -21.28 -10.97 23.11
N THR A 181 -20.62 -9.81 23.09
CA THR A 181 -20.05 -9.23 24.31
C THR A 181 -21.03 -8.21 24.91
N PRO A 182 -21.19 -8.18 26.24
CA PRO A 182 -22.09 -7.22 26.90
C PRO A 182 -21.55 -5.78 26.84
N LEU A 183 -20.24 -5.62 26.70
CA LEU A 183 -19.57 -4.34 26.48
C LEU A 183 -18.73 -4.42 25.21
N PRO A 184 -18.59 -3.32 24.46
CA PRO A 184 -17.71 -3.29 23.30
C PRO A 184 -16.27 -3.58 23.67
N VAL A 185 -15.63 -4.49 22.93
CA VAL A 185 -14.19 -4.71 23.02
C VAL A 185 -13.51 -3.67 22.13
N VAL A 186 -12.64 -2.85 22.73
CA VAL A 186 -11.81 -1.88 22.00
C VAL A 186 -10.51 -2.57 21.63
N ALA A 187 -10.28 -2.74 20.33
CA ALA A 187 -9.02 -3.27 19.81
C ALA A 187 -8.17 -2.10 19.28
N GLY A 188 -6.99 -1.91 19.86
CA GLY A 188 -5.97 -1.06 19.26
C GLY A 188 -5.35 -1.73 18.05
N CYS A 189 -4.73 -0.95 17.16
CA CYS A 189 -4.13 -1.55 15.99
C CYS A 189 -2.86 -2.35 16.35
N GLY A 190 -2.82 -3.60 15.90
CA GLY A 190 -1.74 -4.54 16.21
C GLY A 190 -1.87 -5.20 17.58
N ASP A 191 -2.86 -4.78 18.38
CA ASP A 191 -3.13 -5.39 19.67
C ASP A 191 -3.92 -6.68 19.50
N LEU A 192 -3.58 -7.69 20.30
CA LEU A 192 -4.39 -8.89 20.42
C LEU A 192 -5.63 -8.56 21.25
N ALA A 193 -6.80 -8.65 20.64
CA ALA A 193 -8.08 -8.56 21.32
C ALA A 193 -8.66 -9.96 21.51
N GLU A 194 -9.07 -10.27 22.74
CA GLU A 194 -9.77 -11.52 23.05
C GLU A 194 -11.27 -11.24 23.21
N ILE A 195 -12.09 -11.98 22.47
CA ILE A 195 -13.55 -11.93 22.53
C ILE A 195 -14.00 -13.26 23.11
N ARG A 196 -14.57 -13.23 24.33
CA ARG A 196 -15.08 -14.41 25.06
C ARG A 196 -16.58 -14.31 25.27
#